data_AF-B6W4J3-F1
#
_entry.id   AF-B6W4J3-F1
#
_cell.length_a   1.000
_cell.length_b   1.000
_cell.length_c   1.000
_cell.angle_alpha   90.00
_cell.angle_beta   90.00
_cell.angle_gamma   90.00
#
_symmetry.space_group_name_H-M   'P 1'
#
loop_
_entity.id
_entity.type
_entity.pdbx_description
1 polymer ?
#
loop_
_entity_poly.entity_id
_entity_poly.type
_entity_poly.pdbx_seq_one_letter_code
_entity_poly.pdbx_strand_id
1 'polypeptide(L)'
;MKYISPGGWFSLEYPMNWHEFEDTEESFLFYDPDRWTGNFRISAYKDEGVDYGQQCIAYELKENPSSTLVKVGEWDCAYSAETFQEEGAWYTTHIWVTGAGNLSLECSFTVPKGGDKHPAEEIIKSLQLRKEGVNYPREIIPIRVLEIGEVNAAFEWASTTIKKQLTKDFTSSEADLDSMQQVMDSGRFQAQQRMAWENFGIAFGTILVNEMEGMEWVTVIEDQKEYPALQFVHSEMVLNPAALIWEKAKRKLPCDLKSEFRKIKREAEAVLDDLNK
;
A
#
# COMPACT_ATOMS: atom_id res chain seq x y z
N MET A 1 -5.19 9.64 -6.42
CA MET A 1 -4.43 9.06 -5.29
C MET A 1 -2.97 8.97 -5.65
N LYS A 2 -2.08 8.87 -4.66
CA LYS A 2 -0.63 8.72 -4.87
C LYS A 2 -0.20 7.30 -4.53
N TYR A 3 0.70 6.74 -5.33
CA TYR A 3 1.39 5.48 -5.05
C TYR A 3 2.89 5.74 -4.95
N ILE A 4 3.56 5.03 -4.03
CA ILE A 4 5.02 5.03 -3.90
C ILE A 4 5.45 3.56 -3.82
N SER A 5 6.31 3.15 -4.75
CA SER A 5 6.76 1.77 -4.83
C SER A 5 7.53 1.34 -3.58
N PRO A 6 7.61 0.03 -3.28
CA PRO A 6 8.52 -0.48 -2.26
C PRO A 6 9.95 0.03 -2.46
N GLY A 7 10.60 0.43 -1.36
CA GLY A 7 11.93 1.04 -1.37
C GLY A 7 11.98 2.44 -1.98
N GLY A 8 10.83 3.04 -2.30
CA GLY A 8 10.70 4.37 -2.89
C GLY A 8 11.51 4.53 -4.16
N TRP A 9 11.36 3.65 -5.16
CA TRP A 9 12.06 3.76 -6.44
C TRP A 9 11.36 4.75 -7.39
N PHE A 10 10.04 4.70 -7.40
CA PHE A 10 9.21 5.63 -8.15
C PHE A 10 7.95 6.00 -7.35
N SER A 11 7.30 7.07 -7.79
CA SER A 11 5.94 7.38 -7.39
C SER A 11 5.10 7.77 -8.59
N LEU A 12 3.80 7.56 -8.50
CA LEU A 12 2.82 7.95 -9.52
C LEU A 12 1.53 8.44 -8.86
N GLU A 13 0.69 9.08 -9.67
CA GLU A 13 -0.69 9.38 -9.34
C GLU A 13 -1.62 8.51 -10.19
N TYR A 14 -2.72 8.07 -9.57
CA TYR A 14 -3.74 7.25 -10.22
C TYR A 14 -5.15 7.75 -9.85
N PRO A 15 -6.19 7.39 -10.63
CA PRO A 15 -7.56 7.86 -10.38
C PRO A 15 -8.05 7.56 -8.96
N MET A 16 -8.89 8.44 -8.40
CA MET A 16 -9.35 8.35 -7.01
C MET A 16 -10.13 7.07 -6.70
N ASN A 17 -10.91 6.60 -7.68
CA ASN A 17 -11.76 5.42 -7.64
C ASN A 17 -11.04 4.11 -7.95
N TRP A 18 -9.72 4.16 -8.20
CA TRP A 18 -8.94 2.94 -8.45
C TRP A 18 -8.31 2.46 -7.15
N HIS A 19 -8.05 1.16 -7.08
CA HIS A 19 -7.39 0.51 -5.96
C HIS A 19 -6.24 -0.38 -6.47
N GLU A 20 -5.25 -0.62 -5.61
CA GLU A 20 -4.20 -1.62 -5.88
C GLU A 20 -4.73 -3.03 -5.58
N PHE A 21 -4.36 -4.00 -6.40
CA PHE A 21 -4.73 -5.41 -6.26
C PHE A 21 -3.51 -6.32 -6.40
N GLU A 22 -3.59 -7.53 -5.85
CA GLU A 22 -2.57 -8.57 -6.03
C GLU A 22 -2.41 -8.92 -7.52
N ASP A 23 -1.16 -9.04 -7.96
CA ASP A 23 -0.79 -9.46 -9.32
C ASP A 23 0.38 -10.47 -9.23
N THR A 24 1.57 -10.13 -9.74
CA THR A 24 2.79 -10.92 -9.54
C THR A 24 3.74 -10.22 -8.55
N GLU A 25 4.76 -10.91 -8.04
CA GLU A 25 5.69 -10.33 -7.05
C GLU A 25 6.38 -9.04 -7.53
N GLU A 26 6.51 -8.84 -8.85
CA GLU A 26 7.23 -7.71 -9.45
C GLU A 26 6.30 -6.70 -10.16
N SER A 27 4.98 -6.83 -10.03
CA SER A 27 3.99 -6.03 -10.75
C SER A 27 2.94 -5.47 -9.81
N PHE A 28 2.58 -4.21 -10.02
CA PHE A 28 1.55 -3.50 -9.26
C PHE A 28 0.33 -3.26 -10.16
N LEU A 29 -0.81 -3.85 -9.80
CA LEU A 29 -2.05 -3.78 -10.57
C LEU A 29 -3.02 -2.77 -9.95
N PHE A 30 -3.58 -1.90 -10.80
CA PHE A 30 -4.58 -0.91 -10.42
C PHE A 30 -5.79 -0.96 -11.36
N TYR A 31 -7.00 -0.95 -10.78
CA TYR A 31 -8.25 -0.79 -11.52
C TYR A 31 -9.37 -0.24 -10.62
N ASP A 32 -10.46 0.22 -11.25
CA ASP A 32 -11.73 0.56 -10.57
C ASP A 32 -12.56 -0.73 -10.36
N PRO A 33 -12.77 -1.20 -9.11
CA PRO A 33 -13.52 -2.40 -8.83
C PRO A 33 -15.03 -2.25 -9.04
N ASP A 34 -15.57 -1.03 -8.96
CA ASP A 34 -17.00 -0.77 -9.09
C ASP A 34 -17.40 -0.55 -10.55
N ARG A 35 -16.54 0.12 -11.32
CA ARG A 35 -16.73 0.39 -12.74
C ARG A 35 -15.44 0.14 -13.50
N TRP A 36 -15.25 -1.10 -13.90
CA TRP A 36 -14.06 -1.50 -14.65
C TRP A 36 -13.87 -0.67 -15.93
N THR A 37 -12.73 0.02 -16.00
CA THR A 37 -12.30 0.85 -17.14
C THR A 37 -10.97 0.41 -17.73
N GLY A 38 -10.41 -0.70 -17.22
CA GLY A 38 -9.15 -1.28 -17.64
C GLY A 38 -8.28 -1.65 -16.44
N ASN A 39 -7.26 -2.46 -16.72
CA ASN A 39 -6.28 -2.93 -15.73
C ASN A 39 -4.93 -2.31 -16.03
N PHE A 40 -4.46 -1.38 -15.19
CA PHE A 40 -3.12 -0.80 -15.32
C PHE A 40 -2.13 -1.61 -14.49
N ARG A 41 -1.02 -1.99 -15.09
CA ARG A 41 0.09 -2.64 -14.40
C ARG A 41 1.35 -1.83 -14.56
N ILE A 42 2.19 -1.83 -13.55
CA ILE A 42 3.54 -1.29 -13.63
C ILE A 42 4.53 -2.20 -12.90
N SER A 43 5.65 -2.47 -13.56
CA SER A 43 6.80 -3.17 -13.00
C SER A 43 8.04 -2.29 -13.12
N ALA A 44 8.98 -2.46 -12.20
CA ALA A 44 10.20 -1.65 -12.15
C ALA A 44 11.44 -2.51 -11.94
N TYR A 45 12.45 -2.27 -12.77
CA TYR A 45 13.71 -3.02 -12.77
C TYR A 45 14.89 -2.08 -12.65
N LYS A 46 15.80 -2.36 -11.71
CA LYS A 46 17.07 -1.63 -11.55
C LYS A 46 18.24 -2.46 -12.05
N ASP A 47 19.20 -1.77 -12.64
CA ASP A 47 20.51 -2.32 -12.99
C ASP A 47 21.63 -1.44 -12.40
N GLU A 48 22.89 -1.88 -12.53
CA GLU A 48 24.07 -1.10 -12.18
C GLU A 48 24.38 -0.04 -13.25
N GLY A 49 23.98 -0.28 -14.50
CA GLY A 49 24.19 0.63 -15.63
C GLY A 49 23.42 1.94 -15.49
N VAL A 50 24.12 3.08 -15.59
CA VAL A 50 23.56 4.43 -15.43
C VAL A 50 22.61 4.87 -16.55
N ASP A 51 22.53 4.11 -17.63
CA ASP A 51 21.69 4.34 -18.81
C ASP A 51 20.76 3.14 -19.10
N TYR A 52 20.58 2.25 -18.12
CA TYR A 52 19.76 1.04 -18.26
C TYR A 52 18.34 1.33 -18.76
N GLY A 53 17.68 2.36 -18.22
CA GLY A 53 16.33 2.73 -18.68
C GLY A 53 16.28 3.06 -20.17
N GLN A 54 17.26 3.83 -20.65
CA GLN A 54 17.38 4.17 -22.07
C GLN A 54 17.74 2.94 -22.93
N GLN A 55 18.57 2.04 -22.41
CA GLN A 55 18.91 0.79 -23.10
C GLN A 55 17.69 -0.12 -23.25
N CYS A 56 16.84 -0.23 -22.23
CA CYS A 56 15.60 -1.01 -22.31
C CYS A 56 14.64 -0.45 -23.37
N ILE A 57 14.48 0.88 -23.46
CA ILE A 57 13.67 1.51 -24.51
C ILE A 57 14.23 1.17 -25.89
N ALA A 58 15.54 1.35 -26.09
CA ALA A 58 16.19 1.08 -27.38
C ALA A 58 16.13 -0.40 -27.76
N TYR A 59 16.24 -1.29 -26.79
CA TYR A 59 16.11 -2.73 -26.96
C TYR A 59 14.69 -3.11 -27.41
N GLU A 60 13.65 -2.62 -26.73
CA GLU A 60 12.25 -2.89 -27.09
C GLU A 60 11.93 -2.41 -28.51
N LEU A 61 12.37 -1.19 -28.87
CA LEU A 61 12.21 -0.65 -30.23
C LEU A 61 12.90 -1.48 -31.31
N LYS A 62 13.99 -2.17 -30.96
CA LYS A 62 14.74 -3.01 -31.90
C LYS A 62 14.14 -4.40 -32.04
N GLU A 63 13.73 -5.01 -30.92
CA GLU A 63 13.31 -6.41 -30.88
C GLU A 63 11.81 -6.61 -31.12
N ASN A 64 10.98 -5.59 -30.86
CA ASN A 64 9.54 -5.62 -31.13
C ASN A 64 9.18 -4.74 -32.34
N PRO A 65 8.95 -5.33 -33.53
CA PRO A 65 8.63 -4.57 -34.75
C PRO A 65 7.29 -3.82 -34.70
N SER A 66 6.41 -4.16 -33.75
CA SER A 66 5.13 -3.46 -33.54
C SER A 66 5.28 -2.22 -32.66
N SER A 67 6.42 -2.09 -31.98
CA SER A 67 6.68 -0.97 -31.10
C SER A 67 7.10 0.29 -31.87
N THR A 68 6.72 1.44 -31.33
CA THR A 68 7.06 2.75 -31.88
C THR A 68 7.44 3.70 -30.75
N LEU A 69 8.39 4.60 -31.02
CA LEU A 69 8.76 5.60 -30.04
C LEU A 69 7.64 6.65 -29.94
N VAL A 70 7.10 6.82 -28.74
CA VAL A 70 6.10 7.85 -28.42
C VAL A 70 6.54 8.64 -27.19
N LYS A 71 6.00 9.84 -27.03
CA LYS A 71 6.24 10.68 -25.85
C LYS A 71 4.96 10.77 -25.01
N VAL A 72 5.05 10.40 -23.73
CA VAL A 72 3.96 10.44 -22.74
C VAL A 72 4.36 11.37 -21.60
N GLY A 73 3.92 12.63 -21.67
CA GLY A 73 4.44 13.67 -20.76
C GLY A 73 5.89 13.96 -21.08
N GLU A 74 6.78 13.81 -20.10
CA GLU A 74 8.23 13.91 -20.32
C GLU A 74 8.92 12.57 -20.62
N TRP A 75 8.16 11.47 -20.62
CA TRP A 75 8.70 10.12 -20.81
C TRP A 75 8.75 9.74 -22.28
N ASP A 76 9.94 9.35 -22.73
CA ASP A 76 10.11 8.61 -23.98
C ASP A 76 9.76 7.14 -23.73
N CYS A 77 8.84 6.59 -24.53
CA CYS A 77 8.34 5.23 -24.36
C CYS A 77 8.44 4.45 -25.66
N ALA A 78 8.92 3.21 -25.59
CA ALA A 78 8.65 2.22 -26.62
C ALA A 78 7.22 1.70 -26.42
N TYR A 79 6.31 2.10 -27.29
CA TYR A 79 4.88 1.78 -27.20
C TYR A 79 4.47 0.75 -28.23
N SER A 80 3.77 -0.29 -27.79
CA SER A 80 3.09 -1.26 -28.65
C SER A 80 1.66 -1.52 -28.15
N ALA A 81 0.85 -2.18 -28.98
CA ALA A 81 -0.47 -2.62 -28.58
C ALA A 81 -0.83 -3.94 -29.24
N GLU A 82 -1.39 -4.86 -28.47
CA GLU A 82 -1.82 -6.17 -28.93
C GLU A 82 -3.31 -6.35 -28.68
N THR A 83 -4.03 -6.88 -29.66
CA THR A 83 -5.46 -7.21 -29.53
C THR A 83 -5.64 -8.71 -29.49
N PHE A 84 -6.33 -9.19 -28.46
CA PHE A 84 -6.56 -10.61 -28.22
C PHE A 84 -8.03 -10.85 -27.83
N GLN A 85 -8.40 -12.13 -27.77
CA GLN A 85 -9.72 -12.56 -27.35
C GLN A 85 -9.59 -13.45 -26.11
N GLU A 86 -10.38 -13.17 -25.08
CA GLU A 86 -10.44 -13.93 -23.84
C GLU A 86 -11.91 -14.12 -23.45
N GLU A 87 -12.30 -15.35 -23.16
CA GLU A 87 -13.69 -15.74 -22.84
C GLU A 87 -14.75 -15.22 -23.84
N GLY A 88 -14.38 -15.08 -25.11
CA GLY A 88 -15.26 -14.60 -26.16
C GLY A 88 -15.33 -13.07 -26.30
N ALA A 89 -14.76 -12.30 -25.36
CA ALA A 89 -14.65 -10.86 -25.42
C ALA A 89 -13.31 -10.42 -26.03
N TRP A 90 -13.31 -9.27 -26.73
CA TRP A 90 -12.10 -8.71 -27.35
C TRP A 90 -11.49 -7.64 -26.47
N TYR A 91 -10.18 -7.71 -26.28
CA TYR A 91 -9.41 -6.77 -25.48
C TYR A 91 -8.22 -6.23 -26.27
N THR A 92 -7.71 -5.08 -25.84
CA THR A 92 -6.45 -4.51 -26.30
C THR A 92 -5.57 -4.25 -25.08
N THR A 93 -4.37 -4.83 -25.06
CA THR A 93 -3.32 -4.48 -24.11
C THR A 93 -2.40 -3.46 -24.75
N HIS A 94 -2.32 -2.29 -24.15
CA HIS A 94 -1.35 -1.25 -24.47
C HIS A 94 -0.12 -1.45 -23.60
N ILE A 95 1.08 -1.36 -24.18
CA ILE A 95 2.35 -1.61 -23.46
C ILE A 95 3.26 -0.42 -23.69
N TRP A 96 3.90 0.06 -22.62
CA TRP A 96 4.92 1.10 -22.66
C TRP A 96 6.14 0.63 -21.87
N VAL A 97 7.27 0.49 -22.55
CA VAL A 97 8.58 0.38 -21.90
C VAL A 97 9.19 1.77 -21.86
N THR A 98 9.51 2.25 -20.66
CA THR A 98 10.16 3.54 -20.42
C THR A 98 11.20 3.42 -19.32
N GLY A 99 11.91 4.48 -19.00
CA GLY A 99 12.94 4.45 -17.98
C GLY A 99 13.89 5.63 -18.07
N ALA A 100 14.61 5.86 -16.99
CA ALA A 100 15.68 6.85 -16.97
C ALA A 100 16.73 6.48 -15.93
N GLY A 101 17.99 6.79 -16.25
CA GLY A 101 19.09 6.42 -15.38
C GLY A 101 19.23 4.90 -15.35
N ASN A 102 19.38 4.37 -14.15
CA ASN A 102 19.50 2.93 -13.93
C ASN A 102 18.16 2.20 -13.69
N LEU A 103 17.02 2.85 -13.92
CA LEU A 103 15.69 2.28 -13.74
C LEU A 103 14.96 2.13 -15.08
N SER A 104 14.44 0.93 -15.32
CA SER A 104 13.48 0.61 -16.36
C SER A 104 12.10 0.37 -15.76
N LEU A 105 11.06 0.80 -16.47
CA LEU A 105 9.66 0.68 -16.09
C LEU A 105 8.89 0.05 -17.26
N GLU A 106 8.14 -1.00 -16.97
CA GLU A 106 7.21 -1.59 -17.93
C GLU A 106 5.79 -1.32 -17.44
N CYS A 107 5.03 -0.57 -18.21
CA CYS A 107 3.63 -0.29 -17.94
C CYS A 107 2.76 -1.02 -18.95
N SER A 108 1.66 -1.63 -18.51
CA SER A 108 0.64 -2.15 -19.41
C SER A 108 -0.75 -1.70 -19.00
N PHE A 109 -1.64 -1.59 -19.99
CA PHE A 109 -3.04 -1.25 -19.75
C PHE A 109 -3.95 -2.09 -20.64
N THR A 110 -4.68 -3.01 -20.03
CA THR A 110 -5.62 -3.89 -20.73
C THR A 110 -7.03 -3.31 -20.63
N VAL A 111 -7.65 -3.05 -21.78
CA VAL A 111 -9.01 -2.50 -21.91
C VAL A 111 -9.83 -3.34 -22.90
N PRO A 112 -11.18 -3.24 -22.87
CA PRO A 112 -12.00 -3.72 -23.99
C PRO A 112 -11.49 -3.16 -25.31
N LYS A 113 -11.58 -3.92 -26.40
CA LYS A 113 -11.13 -3.46 -27.72
C LYS A 113 -11.83 -2.15 -28.10
N GLY A 114 -11.02 -1.13 -28.39
CA GLY A 114 -11.49 0.24 -28.67
C GLY A 114 -11.74 1.11 -27.43
N GLY A 115 -11.41 0.60 -26.24
CA GLY A 115 -11.41 1.34 -24.98
C GLY A 115 -10.38 2.47 -24.96
N ASP A 116 -10.61 3.43 -24.07
CA ASP A 116 -9.75 4.60 -23.95
C ASP A 116 -8.49 4.28 -23.15
N LYS A 117 -7.31 4.47 -23.75
CA LYS A 117 -6.01 4.28 -23.09
C LYS A 117 -5.53 5.51 -22.33
N HIS A 118 -6.24 6.64 -22.45
CA HIS A 118 -5.85 7.91 -21.83
C HIS A 118 -5.63 7.84 -20.31
N PRO A 119 -6.42 7.09 -19.51
CA PRO A 119 -6.15 6.95 -18.09
C PRO A 119 -4.75 6.42 -17.78
N ALA A 120 -4.25 5.44 -18.55
CA ALA A 120 -2.89 4.93 -18.38
C ALA A 120 -1.83 5.95 -18.79
N GLU A 121 -2.07 6.72 -19.84
CA GLU A 121 -1.14 7.79 -20.25
C GLU A 121 -1.05 8.89 -19.18
N GLU A 122 -2.15 9.23 -18.49
CA GLU A 122 -2.13 10.18 -17.36
C GLU A 122 -1.36 9.62 -16.16
N ILE A 123 -1.51 8.32 -15.85
CA ILE A 123 -0.71 7.66 -14.82
C ILE A 123 0.79 7.73 -15.18
N ILE A 124 1.15 7.35 -16.41
CA ILE A 124 2.55 7.38 -16.88
C ILE A 124 3.10 8.82 -16.86
N LYS A 125 2.33 9.83 -17.27
CA LYS A 125 2.72 11.24 -17.20
C LYS A 125 3.09 11.69 -15.79
N SER A 126 2.41 11.15 -14.78
CA SER A 126 2.64 11.50 -13.37
C SER A 126 3.88 10.82 -12.75
N LEU A 127 4.50 9.86 -13.45
CA LEU A 127 5.63 9.10 -12.93
C LEU A 127 6.78 10.03 -12.53
N GLN A 128 7.30 9.82 -11.33
CA GLN A 128 8.48 10.48 -10.80
C GLN A 128 9.46 9.44 -10.27
N LEU A 129 10.71 9.52 -10.72
CA LEU A 129 11.78 8.72 -10.12
C LEU A 129 12.23 9.33 -8.82
N ARG A 130 12.45 8.47 -7.84
CA ARG A 130 13.05 8.85 -6.57
C ARG A 130 14.53 8.50 -6.57
N LYS A 131 15.31 9.41 -6.00
CA LYS A 131 16.77 9.35 -5.96
C LYS A 131 17.21 8.70 -4.67
N GLU A 132 18.13 7.76 -4.78
CA GLU A 132 18.77 7.16 -3.63
C GLU A 132 19.56 8.21 -2.83
N GLY A 133 19.55 8.07 -1.50
CA GLY A 133 20.24 8.99 -0.58
C GLY A 133 19.58 10.37 -0.43
N VAL A 134 18.48 10.64 -1.14
CA VAL A 134 17.68 11.85 -0.93
C VAL A 134 16.68 11.59 0.20
N ASN A 135 16.62 12.51 1.17
CA ASN A 135 15.59 12.46 2.19
C ASN A 135 14.29 13.03 1.64
N TYR A 136 13.25 12.19 1.57
CA TYR A 136 11.90 12.59 1.22
C TYR A 136 11.12 12.90 2.50
N PRO A 137 10.28 13.95 2.52
CA PRO A 137 9.45 14.23 3.68
C PRO A 137 8.53 13.04 3.97
N ARG A 138 8.06 12.94 5.21
CA ARG A 138 7.04 11.97 5.59
C ARG A 138 5.83 12.08 4.67
N GLU A 139 5.43 10.94 4.11
CA GLU A 139 4.28 10.83 3.21
C GLU A 139 3.31 9.77 3.71
N ILE A 140 2.03 10.02 3.48
CA ILE A 140 0.93 9.12 3.81
C ILE A 140 0.19 8.86 2.50
N ILE A 141 0.12 7.60 2.12
CA ILE A 141 -0.55 7.15 0.90
C ILE A 141 -1.61 6.11 1.25
N PRO A 142 -2.59 5.86 0.36
CA PRO A 142 -3.48 4.72 0.51
C PRO A 142 -2.68 3.45 0.80
N ILE A 143 -3.22 2.59 1.67
CA ILE A 143 -2.51 1.37 2.05
C ILE A 143 -2.21 0.54 0.80
N ARG A 144 -0.95 0.11 0.68
CA ARG A 144 -0.53 -0.78 -0.41
C ARG A 144 -0.91 -2.22 -0.11
N VAL A 145 -1.08 -3.02 -1.15
CA VAL A 145 -1.30 -4.48 -1.03
C VAL A 145 -0.24 -5.16 -0.16
N LEU A 146 1.01 -4.69 -0.22
CA LEU A 146 2.09 -5.16 0.64
C LEU A 146 1.76 -5.02 2.13
N GLU A 147 1.39 -3.81 2.56
CA GLU A 147 1.04 -3.55 3.96
C GLU A 147 -0.32 -4.17 4.36
N ILE A 148 -1.25 -4.34 3.41
CA ILE A 148 -2.47 -5.15 3.66
C ILE A 148 -2.08 -6.58 4.05
N GLY A 149 -1.13 -7.18 3.32
CA GLY A 149 -0.59 -8.50 3.65
C GLY A 149 0.03 -8.55 5.04
N GLU A 150 0.81 -7.53 5.42
CA GLU A 150 1.38 -7.42 6.78
C GLU A 150 0.30 -7.33 7.86
N VAL A 151 -0.73 -6.49 7.64
CA VAL A 151 -1.84 -6.32 8.57
C VAL A 151 -2.59 -7.63 8.77
N ASN A 152 -2.91 -8.32 7.67
CA ASN A 152 -3.63 -9.60 7.71
C ASN A 152 -2.83 -10.68 8.44
N ALA A 153 -1.54 -10.85 8.12
CA ALA A 153 -0.69 -11.85 8.76
C ALA A 153 -0.53 -11.59 10.27
N ALA A 154 -0.35 -10.33 10.66
CA ALA A 154 -0.24 -9.94 12.06
C ALA A 154 -1.56 -10.17 12.82
N PHE A 155 -2.70 -9.83 12.20
CA PHE A 155 -4.03 -10.05 12.75
C PHE A 155 -4.32 -11.53 12.97
N GLU A 156 -4.08 -12.37 11.96
CA GLU A 156 -4.29 -13.82 12.04
C GLU A 156 -3.43 -14.46 13.14
N TRP A 157 -2.18 -14.00 13.27
CA TRP A 157 -1.29 -14.44 14.34
C TRP A 157 -1.87 -14.10 15.72
N ALA A 158 -2.35 -12.87 15.92
CA ALA A 158 -2.89 -12.41 17.19
C ALA A 158 -4.18 -13.15 17.55
N SER A 159 -5.11 -13.26 16.60
CA SER A 159 -6.37 -14.01 16.74
C SER A 159 -6.11 -15.47 17.12
N THR A 160 -5.21 -16.15 16.41
CA THR A 160 -4.82 -17.53 16.70
C THR A 160 -4.19 -17.66 18.09
N THR A 161 -3.35 -16.71 18.48
CA THR A 161 -2.68 -16.69 19.78
C THR A 161 -3.69 -16.53 20.92
N ILE A 162 -4.63 -15.60 20.79
CA ILE A 162 -5.69 -15.37 21.78
C ILE A 162 -6.58 -16.61 21.91
N LYS A 163 -6.99 -17.19 20.78
CA LYS A 163 -7.78 -18.43 20.74
C LYS A 163 -7.09 -19.60 21.42
N LYS A 164 -5.79 -19.80 21.17
CA LYS A 164 -5.02 -20.87 21.81
C LYS A 164 -4.88 -20.70 23.33
N GLN A 165 -4.84 -19.47 23.83
CA GLN A 165 -4.63 -19.21 25.25
C GLN A 165 -5.92 -19.17 26.06
N LEU A 166 -7.00 -18.62 25.48
CA LEU A 166 -8.25 -18.35 26.20
C LEU A 166 -9.41 -19.23 25.72
N THR A 167 -9.25 -19.99 24.63
CA THR A 167 -10.34 -20.75 23.99
C THR A 167 -11.53 -19.85 23.61
N LYS A 168 -11.23 -18.60 23.26
CA LYS A 168 -12.19 -17.59 22.79
C LYS A 168 -11.88 -17.22 21.35
N ASP A 169 -12.92 -17.06 20.55
CA ASP A 169 -12.77 -16.46 19.23
C ASP A 169 -12.48 -14.96 19.37
N PHE A 170 -11.75 -14.41 18.41
CA PHE A 170 -11.40 -13.00 18.33
C PHE A 170 -12.09 -12.42 17.10
N THR A 171 -13.06 -11.54 17.34
CA THR A 171 -13.96 -10.97 16.32
C THR A 171 -13.54 -9.57 15.88
N SER A 172 -12.46 -9.03 16.46
CA SER A 172 -11.99 -7.66 16.25
C SER A 172 -13.02 -6.59 16.61
N SER A 173 -13.76 -6.82 17.70
CA SER A 173 -14.67 -5.83 18.28
C SER A 173 -14.10 -5.23 19.58
N GLU A 174 -14.70 -4.16 20.09
CA GLU A 174 -14.32 -3.54 21.37
C GLU A 174 -14.35 -4.56 22.54
N ALA A 175 -15.27 -5.53 22.49
CA ALA A 175 -15.39 -6.58 23.51
C ALA A 175 -14.13 -7.48 23.60
N ASP A 176 -13.34 -7.57 22.52
CA ASP A 176 -12.14 -8.39 22.47
C ASP A 176 -10.93 -7.75 23.19
N LEU A 177 -11.01 -6.46 23.55
CA LEU A 177 -9.95 -5.76 24.27
C LEU A 177 -9.58 -6.44 25.59
N ASP A 178 -10.56 -6.99 26.32
CA ASP A 178 -10.30 -7.72 27.57
C ASP A 178 -9.53 -9.03 27.33
N SER A 179 -9.92 -9.78 26.30
CA SER A 179 -9.24 -11.03 25.91
C SER A 179 -7.81 -10.76 25.47
N MET A 180 -7.61 -9.70 24.68
CA MET A 180 -6.29 -9.29 24.23
C MET A 180 -5.41 -8.82 25.40
N GLN A 181 -5.94 -7.98 26.29
CA GLN A 181 -5.25 -7.50 27.49
C GLN A 181 -4.82 -8.68 28.38
N GLN A 182 -5.71 -9.64 28.62
CA GLN A 182 -5.42 -10.83 29.43
C GLN A 182 -4.24 -11.64 28.86
N VAL A 183 -4.15 -11.75 27.53
CA VAL A 183 -3.06 -12.48 26.86
C VAL A 183 -1.75 -11.70 26.93
N MET A 184 -1.78 -10.38 26.75
CA MET A 184 -0.62 -9.51 26.91
C MET A 184 -0.07 -9.55 28.34
N ASP A 185 -0.95 -9.57 29.34
CA ASP A 185 -0.59 -9.57 30.77
C ASP A 185 -0.28 -10.97 31.33
N SER A 186 -0.41 -12.01 30.52
CA SER A 186 -0.20 -13.41 30.94
C SER A 186 1.23 -13.74 31.40
N GLY A 187 2.18 -12.84 31.16
CA GLY A 187 3.61 -13.06 31.40
C GLY A 187 4.28 -14.01 30.40
N ARG A 188 3.57 -14.47 29.38
CA ARG A 188 4.11 -15.40 28.36
C ARG A 188 4.97 -14.71 27.31
N PHE A 189 4.78 -13.41 27.10
CA PHE A 189 5.53 -12.62 26.13
C PHE A 189 6.60 -11.78 26.82
N GLN A 190 7.83 -11.89 26.35
CA GLN A 190 8.96 -11.12 26.85
C GLN A 190 9.10 -9.80 26.09
N ALA A 191 9.61 -8.78 26.75
CA ALA A 191 9.72 -7.43 26.19
C ALA A 191 10.67 -7.32 24.97
N GLN A 192 11.44 -8.34 24.63
CA GLN A 192 12.27 -8.38 23.42
C GLN A 192 11.60 -9.10 22.24
N GLN A 193 10.45 -9.75 22.45
CA GLN A 193 9.68 -10.42 21.38
C GLN A 193 8.90 -9.39 20.58
N ARG A 194 9.61 -8.50 19.89
CA ARG A 194 9.08 -7.34 19.16
C ARG A 194 7.87 -7.68 18.29
N MET A 195 8.03 -8.67 17.41
CA MET A 195 6.98 -9.10 16.48
C MET A 195 5.67 -9.49 17.18
N ALA A 196 5.73 -10.11 18.36
CA ALA A 196 4.52 -10.45 19.10
C ALA A 196 3.75 -9.20 19.56
N TRP A 197 4.47 -8.20 20.07
CA TRP A 197 3.88 -6.93 20.52
C TRP A 197 3.39 -6.06 19.37
N GLU A 198 4.10 -6.05 18.24
CA GLU A 198 3.66 -5.39 17.03
C GLU A 198 2.40 -6.04 16.47
N ASN A 199 2.31 -7.38 16.45
CA ASN A 199 1.12 -8.09 16.00
C ASN A 199 -0.09 -7.82 16.91
N PHE A 200 0.13 -7.75 18.24
CA PHE A 200 -0.90 -7.26 19.15
C PHE A 200 -1.32 -5.83 18.80
N GLY A 201 -0.36 -4.95 18.51
CA GLY A 201 -0.62 -3.59 18.04
C GLY A 201 -1.51 -3.56 16.80
N ILE A 202 -1.18 -4.33 15.76
CA ILE A 202 -1.99 -4.43 14.56
C ILE A 202 -3.41 -4.92 14.86
N ALA A 203 -3.56 -5.97 15.67
CA ALA A 203 -4.89 -6.47 16.05
C ALA A 203 -5.73 -5.44 16.82
N PHE A 204 -5.10 -4.64 17.67
CA PHE A 204 -5.74 -3.48 18.28
C PHE A 204 -6.11 -2.42 17.25
N GLY A 205 -5.25 -2.17 16.26
CA GLY A 205 -5.54 -1.31 15.12
C GLY A 205 -6.78 -1.75 14.33
N THR A 206 -6.95 -3.05 14.10
CA THR A 206 -8.16 -3.60 13.45
C THR A 206 -9.42 -3.34 14.27
N ILE A 207 -9.36 -3.45 15.60
CA ILE A 207 -10.49 -3.07 16.48
C ILE A 207 -10.82 -1.58 16.31
N LEU A 208 -9.82 -0.70 16.27
CA LEU A 208 -10.04 0.73 16.07
C LEU A 208 -10.76 1.03 14.76
N VAL A 209 -10.33 0.41 13.65
CA VAL A 209 -10.97 0.57 12.33
C VAL A 209 -12.42 0.09 12.35
N ASN A 210 -12.71 -1.05 12.97
CA ASN A 210 -14.07 -1.59 13.03
C ASN A 210 -15.02 -0.76 13.91
N GLU A 211 -14.49 -0.14 14.97
CA GLU A 211 -15.29 0.57 15.98
C GLU A 211 -15.35 2.09 15.76
N MET A 212 -14.56 2.64 14.83
CA MET A 212 -14.45 4.07 14.56
C MET A 212 -14.63 4.36 13.06
N GLU A 213 -15.84 4.79 12.69
CA GLU A 213 -16.14 5.22 11.32
C GLU A 213 -15.21 6.37 10.89
N GLY A 214 -14.57 6.22 9.73
CA GLY A 214 -13.59 7.18 9.21
C GLY A 214 -12.14 6.90 9.63
N MET A 215 -11.89 5.87 10.45
CA MET A 215 -10.53 5.37 10.69
C MET A 215 -10.15 4.36 9.60
N GLU A 216 -9.08 4.65 8.87
CA GLU A 216 -8.66 3.82 7.73
C GLU A 216 -7.18 3.43 7.83
N TRP A 217 -6.85 2.28 7.26
CA TRP A 217 -5.46 1.88 7.09
C TRP A 217 -4.80 2.66 5.95
N VAL A 218 -3.57 3.10 6.19
CA VAL A 218 -2.71 3.82 5.25
C VAL A 218 -1.29 3.27 5.31
N THR A 219 -0.50 3.51 4.26
CA THR A 219 0.94 3.30 4.30
C THR A 219 1.62 4.62 4.63
N VAL A 220 2.45 4.61 5.69
CA VAL A 220 3.32 5.74 6.02
C VAL A 220 4.72 5.43 5.52
N ILE A 221 5.30 6.40 4.81
CA ILE A 221 6.66 6.35 4.30
C ILE A 221 7.42 7.51 4.94
N GLU A 222 8.41 7.18 5.77
CA GLU A 222 9.24 8.15 6.48
C GLU A 222 10.67 7.62 6.58
N ASP A 223 11.63 8.40 6.11
CA ASP A 223 13.03 8.01 5.93
C ASP A 223 13.17 6.72 5.08
N GLN A 224 13.60 5.62 5.71
CA GLN A 224 13.73 4.28 5.09
C GLN A 224 12.65 3.30 5.61
N LYS A 225 11.65 3.81 6.33
CA LYS A 225 10.59 2.98 6.92
C LYS A 225 9.32 3.14 6.11
N GLU A 226 8.73 2.00 5.81
CA GLU A 226 7.42 1.87 5.17
C GLU A 226 6.63 0.95 6.09
N TYR A 227 5.45 1.39 6.54
CA TYR A 227 4.68 0.60 7.52
C TYR A 227 3.18 0.94 7.49
N PRO A 228 2.32 -0.02 7.85
CA PRO A 228 0.90 0.24 8.03
C PRO A 228 0.66 1.13 9.25
N ALA A 229 -0.20 2.13 9.06
CA ALA A 229 -0.68 3.01 10.12
C ALA A 229 -2.18 3.25 9.94
N LEU A 230 -2.80 3.87 10.94
CA LEU A 230 -4.17 4.34 10.86
C LEU A 230 -4.19 5.84 10.66
N GLN A 231 -5.05 6.32 9.77
CA GLN A 231 -5.36 7.73 9.61
C GLN A 231 -6.86 7.92 9.77
N PHE A 232 -7.24 8.98 10.50
CA PHE A 232 -8.64 9.33 10.68
C PHE A 232 -9.06 10.41 9.68
N VAL A 233 -10.03 10.13 8.81
CA VAL A 233 -10.66 11.05 7.82
C VAL A 233 -9.69 11.98 7.08
N HIS A 234 -8.55 11.42 6.64
CA HIS A 234 -7.47 12.18 5.97
C HIS A 234 -6.94 13.39 6.78
N SER A 235 -7.05 13.34 8.11
CA SER A 235 -6.53 14.37 9.01
C SER A 235 -5.07 14.11 9.40
N GLU A 236 -4.50 15.02 10.19
CA GLU A 236 -3.18 14.87 10.81
C GLU A 236 -3.15 13.81 11.94
N MET A 237 -4.31 13.30 12.34
CA MET A 237 -4.40 12.21 13.31
C MET A 237 -3.97 10.90 12.65
N VAL A 238 -2.71 10.52 12.91
CA VAL A 238 -2.09 9.31 12.39
C VAL A 238 -1.48 8.51 13.53
N LEU A 239 -1.85 7.23 13.59
CA LEU A 239 -1.43 6.31 14.65
C LEU A 239 -0.66 5.15 14.04
N ASN A 240 0.51 4.83 14.61
CA ASN A 240 1.17 3.55 14.37
C ASN A 240 0.78 2.58 15.51
N PRO A 241 -0.20 1.69 15.32
CA PRO A 241 -0.71 0.86 16.40
C PRO A 241 0.30 -0.24 16.81
N ALA A 242 1.12 -0.73 15.88
CA ALA A 242 2.23 -1.64 16.16
C ALA A 242 3.24 -1.00 17.14
N ALA A 243 3.71 0.21 16.82
CA ALA A 243 4.66 0.95 17.65
C ALA A 243 4.05 1.37 19.00
N LEU A 244 2.76 1.71 19.04
CA LEU A 244 2.05 2.09 20.27
C LEU A 244 2.18 1.03 21.37
N ILE A 245 1.96 -0.24 21.02
CA ILE A 245 2.03 -1.36 21.97
C ILE A 245 3.49 -1.77 22.20
N TRP A 246 4.27 -1.91 21.11
CA TRP A 246 5.66 -2.36 21.20
C TRP A 246 6.52 -1.45 22.07
N GLU A 247 6.47 -0.13 21.89
CA GLU A 247 7.34 0.79 22.63
C GLU A 247 7.00 0.83 24.13
N LYS A 248 5.73 0.59 24.51
CA LYS A 248 5.36 0.43 25.92
C LYS A 248 5.93 -0.85 26.52
N ALA A 249 5.77 -1.98 25.82
CA ALA A 249 6.30 -3.27 26.26
C ALA A 249 7.83 -3.23 26.40
N LYS A 250 8.53 -2.70 25.39
CA LYS A 250 9.99 -2.51 25.38
C LYS A 250 10.48 -1.67 26.57
N ARG A 251 9.75 -0.62 26.94
CA ARG A 251 10.06 0.26 28.09
C ARG A 251 9.52 -0.26 29.42
N LYS A 252 8.86 -1.42 29.44
CA LYS A 252 8.17 -1.99 30.60
C LYS A 252 7.15 -1.03 31.23
N LEU A 253 6.51 -0.21 30.39
CA LEU A 253 5.42 0.66 30.80
C LEU A 253 4.10 -0.12 30.74
N PRO A 254 3.13 0.17 31.63
CA PRO A 254 1.79 -0.40 31.52
C PRO A 254 1.16 -0.07 30.17
N CYS A 255 0.48 -1.06 29.58
CA CYS A 255 -0.30 -0.90 28.36
C CYS A 255 -1.74 -1.33 28.63
N ASP A 256 -2.61 -0.36 28.94
CA ASP A 256 -4.05 -0.57 29.15
C ASP A 256 -4.80 -0.27 27.85
N LEU A 257 -5.19 -1.32 27.13
CA LEU A 257 -5.83 -1.23 25.83
C LEU A 257 -7.17 -0.47 25.87
N LYS A 258 -7.96 -0.61 26.94
CA LYS A 258 -9.23 0.10 27.07
C LYS A 258 -9.02 1.59 27.26
N SER A 259 -8.00 1.96 28.03
CA SER A 259 -7.65 3.37 28.21
C SER A 259 -7.11 3.99 26.92
N GLU A 260 -6.28 3.27 26.16
CA GLU A 260 -5.83 3.72 24.83
C GLU A 260 -6.98 3.84 23.84
N PHE A 261 -7.88 2.85 23.79
CA PHE A 261 -9.05 2.87 22.92
C PHE A 261 -9.91 4.11 23.18
N ARG A 262 -10.26 4.37 24.44
CA ARG A 262 -11.05 5.55 24.83
C ARG A 262 -10.33 6.86 24.52
N LYS A 263 -9.00 6.90 24.66
CA LYS A 263 -8.21 8.08 24.33
C LYS A 263 -8.27 8.37 22.83
N ILE A 264 -7.98 7.38 22.00
CA ILE A 264 -7.98 7.49 20.53
C ILE A 264 -9.38 7.85 20.04
N LYS A 265 -10.43 7.25 20.61
CA LYS A 265 -11.83 7.59 20.28
C LYS A 265 -12.13 9.08 20.49
N ARG A 266 -11.72 9.64 21.64
CA ARG A 266 -11.92 11.07 21.93
C ARG A 266 -11.11 11.97 21.00
N GLU A 267 -9.90 11.57 20.62
CA GLU A 267 -9.09 12.30 19.65
C GLU A 267 -9.78 12.31 18.28
N ALA A 268 -10.33 11.19 17.83
CA ALA A 268 -11.09 11.10 16.59
C ALA A 268 -12.38 11.95 16.63
N GLU A 269 -13.14 11.88 17.72
CA GLU A 269 -14.33 12.72 17.94
C GLU A 269 -13.99 14.22 17.89
N ALA A 270 -12.85 14.63 18.47
CA ALA A 270 -12.40 16.02 18.43
C ALA A 270 -12.03 16.48 17.01
N VAL A 271 -11.45 15.60 16.17
CA VAL A 271 -11.19 15.92 14.75
C VAL A 271 -12.50 16.16 14.00
N LEU A 272 -13.54 15.33 14.23
CA LEU A 272 -14.85 15.53 13.60
C LEU A 272 -15.49 16.86 14.03
N ASP A 273 -15.38 17.22 15.31
CA ASP A 273 -15.90 18.49 15.82
C ASP A 273 -15.20 19.69 15.18
N ASP A 274 -13.91 19.60 14.87
CA ASP A 274 -13.16 20.67 14.22
C ASP A 274 -13.44 20.76 12.71
N LEU A 275 -13.70 19.64 12.03
CA LEU A 275 -14.10 19.62 10.62
C LEU A 275 -15.51 20.19 10.39
N ASN A 276 -16.38 20.14 11.40
CA ASN A 276 -17.76 20.62 11.33
C ASN A 276 -17.93 22.09 11.73
N LYS A 277 -16.84 22.81 12.05
CA LYS A 277 -16.84 24.25 12.37
C LYS A 277 -16.52 25.09 11.14
#